data_AF-A4BPX0-F1
#
_entry.id   AF-A4BPX0-F1
#
_cell.length_a   1.000
_cell.length_b   1.000
_cell.length_c   1.000
_cell.angle_alpha   90.00
_cell.angle_beta   90.00
_cell.angle_gamma   90.00
#
_symmetry.space_group_name_H-M   'P 1'
#
loop_
_entity.id
_entity.type
_entity.pdbx_description
1 polymer ?
#
loop_
_entity_poly.entity_id
_entity_poly.type
_entity_poly.pdbx_seq_one_letter_code
_entity_poly.pdbx_strand_id
1 'polypeptide(L)'
;MSPAYYLAGHGLEVVLKAYLRSCGRSLKALRPIGHDIEKAADEAAAQGLEQHYQFSPEDRAAIASLNTYYKAKHFEYRVTGYKSLPAPKALLALGTRLLAAI
;
A
#
# COMPACT_ATOMS: atom_id res chain seq x y z
N MET A 1 9.41 -7.83 15.25
CA MET A 1 9.15 -6.59 14.48
C MET A 1 10.00 -6.67 13.24
N SER A 2 9.44 -6.35 12.07
CA SER A 2 10.23 -6.31 10.83
C SER A 2 10.05 -4.91 10.23
N PRO A 3 11.00 -3.99 10.49
CA PRO A 3 10.95 -2.61 10.01
C PRO A 3 10.82 -2.51 8.49
N ALA A 4 11.34 -3.48 7.75
CA ALA A 4 11.25 -3.52 6.29
C ALA A 4 9.79 -3.57 5.79
N TYR A 5 8.93 -4.38 6.42
CA TYR A 5 7.51 -4.46 6.04
C TYR A 5 6.74 -3.20 6.43
N TYR A 6 7.07 -2.59 7.57
CA TYR A 6 6.50 -1.31 7.96
C TYR A 6 6.84 -0.23 6.94
N LEU A 7 8.12 -0.07 6.60
CA LEU A 7 8.58 0.91 5.60
C LEU A 7 7.97 0.66 4.22
N ALA A 8 7.91 -0.61 3.78
CA ALA A 8 7.29 -0.95 2.51
C ALA A 8 5.78 -0.61 2.50
N GLY A 9 5.04 -0.97 3.55
CA GLY A 9 3.62 -0.66 3.66
C GLY A 9 3.35 0.84 3.72
N HIS A 10 4.16 1.56 4.48
CA HIS A 10 4.07 3.02 4.58
C HIS A 10 4.40 3.71 3.26
N GLY A 11 5.44 3.26 2.57
CA GLY A 11 5.80 3.76 1.25
C GLY A 11 4.66 3.59 0.24
N LEU A 12 4.05 2.40 0.18
CA LEU A 12 2.89 2.15 -0.68
C LEU A 12 1.70 3.05 -0.35
N GLU A 13 1.37 3.18 0.95
CA GLU A 13 0.30 4.07 1.41
C GLU A 13 0.54 5.53 0.97
N VAL A 14 1.77 6.02 1.16
CA VAL A 14 2.14 7.40 0.81
C VAL A 14 2.04 7.64 -0.69
N VAL A 15 2.57 6.74 -1.51
CA VAL A 15 2.55 6.83 -2.98
C VAL A 15 1.11 6.86 -3.50
N LEU A 16 0.24 5.96 -3.01
CA LEU A 16 -1.18 5.92 -3.41
C LEU A 16 -1.94 7.19 -2.98
N LYS A 17 -1.71 7.67 -1.76
CA LYS A 17 -2.34 8.91 -1.28
C LYS A 17 -1.80 10.15 -2.02
N ALA A 18 -0.54 10.14 -2.43
CA ALA A 18 0.05 11.21 -3.24
C ALA A 18 -0.62 11.27 -4.63
N TYR A 19 -0.85 10.11 -5.26
CA TYR A 19 -1.63 10.05 -6.50
C TYR A 19 -3.06 10.60 -6.31
N LEU A 20 -3.79 10.11 -5.29
CA LEU A 20 -5.13 10.64 -5.00
C LEU A 20 -5.13 12.14 -4.73
N ARG A 21 -4.07 12.66 -4.10
CA ARG A 21 -3.88 14.08 -3.84
C ARG A 21 -3.63 14.88 -5.13
N SER A 22 -2.90 14.32 -6.10
CA SER A 22 -2.65 14.94 -7.41
C SER A 22 -3.91 14.94 -8.27
N CYS A 23 -4.80 13.95 -8.12
CA CYS A 23 -6.16 13.95 -8.69
C CYS A 23 -7.13 14.95 -8.04
N GLY A 24 -6.66 15.78 -7.09
CA GLY A 24 -7.47 16.84 -6.48
C GLY A 24 -8.20 16.45 -5.19
N ARG A 25 -7.99 15.25 -4.63
CA ARG A 25 -8.59 14.91 -3.32
C ARG A 25 -8.01 15.79 -2.22
N SER A 26 -8.88 16.34 -1.37
CA SER A 26 -8.42 17.11 -0.21
C SER A 26 -7.82 16.20 0.87
N LEU A 27 -6.97 16.76 1.74
CA LEU A 27 -6.45 16.02 2.90
C LEU A 27 -7.56 15.46 3.81
N LYS A 28 -8.70 16.17 3.90
CA LYS A 28 -9.88 15.70 4.64
C LYS A 28 -10.47 14.44 4.01
N ALA A 29 -10.48 14.35 2.68
CA ALA A 29 -10.98 13.19 1.95
C ALA A 29 -10.02 11.98 2.01
N LEU A 30 -8.72 12.20 2.26
CA LEU A 30 -7.73 11.12 2.40
C LEU A 30 -7.68 10.51 3.81
N ARG A 31 -8.10 11.25 4.84
CA ARG A 31 -8.09 10.77 6.24
C ARG A 31 -8.86 9.46 6.45
N PRO A 32 -10.07 9.26 5.89
CA PRO A 32 -10.83 8.01 6.04
C PRO A 32 -10.19 6.78 5.39
N ILE A 33 -9.15 6.94 4.56
CA ILE A 33 -8.39 5.81 4.00
C ILE A 33 -7.52 5.17 5.09
N GLY A 34 -7.02 5.96 6.05
CA GLY A 34 -6.22 5.42 7.17
C GLY A 34 -4.98 4.66 6.69
N HIS A 35 -4.60 3.61 7.41
CA HIS A 35 -3.48 2.72 7.07
C HIS A 35 -3.95 1.50 6.25
N ASP A 36 -4.93 1.71 5.36
CA ASP A 36 -5.50 0.65 4.52
C ASP A 36 -4.98 0.79 3.08
N ILE A 37 -3.99 -0.04 2.75
CA ILE A 37 -3.29 -0.01 1.47
C ILE A 37 -4.21 -0.50 0.34
N GLU A 38 -5.03 -1.53 0.60
CA GLU A 38 -6.01 -2.03 -0.37
C GLU A 38 -7.02 -0.95 -0.73
N LYS A 39 -7.60 -0.30 0.29
CA LYS A 39 -8.53 0.81 0.08
C LYS A 39 -7.88 1.96 -0.70
N ALA A 40 -6.63 2.30 -0.39
CA ALA A 40 -5.90 3.33 -1.12
C ALA A 40 -5.68 2.95 -2.60
N ALA A 41 -5.38 1.67 -2.88
CA ALA A 41 -5.18 1.17 -4.23
C ALA A 41 -6.49 1.15 -5.04
N ASP A 42 -7.60 0.75 -4.42
CA ASP A 42 -8.92 0.72 -5.06
C ASP A 42 -9.44 2.13 -5.35
N GLU A 43 -9.29 3.06 -4.39
CA GLU A 43 -9.63 4.47 -4.64
C GLU A 43 -8.76 5.06 -5.74
N ALA A 44 -7.46 4.75 -5.78
CA ALA A 44 -6.57 5.24 -6.83
C ALA A 44 -6.92 4.67 -8.21
N ALA A 45 -7.22 3.37 -8.29
CA ALA A 45 -7.70 2.72 -9.53
C ALA A 45 -8.99 3.40 -10.03
N ALA A 46 -9.95 3.65 -9.14
CA ALA A 46 -11.19 4.36 -9.48
C ALA A 46 -10.98 5.82 -9.93
N GLN A 47 -9.81 6.42 -9.65
CA GLN A 47 -9.41 7.75 -10.13
C GLN A 47 -8.48 7.68 -11.35
N GLY A 48 -8.43 6.55 -12.04
CA GLY A 48 -7.71 6.41 -13.31
C GLY A 48 -6.26 5.96 -13.20
N LEU A 49 -5.79 5.53 -12.01
CA LEU A 49 -4.41 5.05 -11.86
C LEU A 49 -4.08 3.92 -12.84
N GLU A 50 -5.07 3.11 -13.21
CA GLU A 50 -4.91 1.99 -14.15
C GLU A 50 -4.48 2.42 -15.56
N GLN A 51 -4.61 3.70 -15.91
CA GLN A 51 -4.07 4.25 -17.16
C GLN A 51 -2.54 4.35 -17.13
N HIS A 52 -1.95 4.40 -15.94
CA HIS A 52 -0.52 4.55 -15.71
C HIS A 52 0.12 3.28 -15.16
N TYR A 53 -0.62 2.56 -14.30
CA TYR A 53 -0.14 1.39 -13.60
C TYR A 53 -1.25 0.35 -13.44
N GLN A 54 -1.09 -0.80 -14.09
CA GLN A 54 -2.01 -1.92 -13.99
C GLN A 54 -1.51 -2.92 -12.96
N PHE A 55 -2.24 -3.06 -11.85
CA PHE A 55 -1.89 -4.01 -10.80
C PHE A 55 -2.02 -5.44 -11.32
N SER A 56 -0.94 -6.21 -11.26
CA SER A 56 -1.01 -7.63 -11.55
C SER A 56 -1.77 -8.37 -10.43
N PRO A 57 -2.26 -9.60 -10.68
CA PRO A 57 -2.80 -10.45 -9.62
C PRO A 57 -1.79 -10.68 -8.48
N GLU A 58 -0.48 -10.77 -8.77
CA GLU A 58 0.53 -10.90 -7.73
C GLU A 58 0.68 -9.61 -6.91
N ASP A 59 0.58 -8.44 -7.54
CA ASP A 59 0.60 -7.15 -6.85
C ASP A 59 -0.56 -7.03 -5.86
N ARG A 60 -1.78 -7.38 -6.30
CA ARG A 60 -2.98 -7.39 -5.45
C ARG A 60 -2.83 -8.38 -4.29
N ALA A 61 -2.33 -9.59 -4.54
CA ALA A 61 -2.09 -10.58 -3.50
C ALA A 61 -1.03 -10.11 -2.48
N ALA A 62 0.05 -9.48 -2.95
CA ALA A 62 1.09 -8.93 -2.08
C ALA A 62 0.58 -7.78 -1.22
N ILE A 63 -0.24 -6.87 -1.80
CA ILE A 63 -0.89 -5.77 -1.08
C ILE A 63 -1.83 -6.33 -0.02
N ALA A 64 -2.73 -7.26 -0.36
CA ALA A 64 -3.68 -7.85 0.60
C ALA A 64 -2.99 -8.55 1.77
N SER A 65 -1.96 -9.35 1.46
CA SER A 65 -1.15 -10.04 2.47
C SER A 65 -0.45 -9.05 3.41
N LEU A 66 0.14 -7.97 2.88
CA LEU A 66 0.78 -6.94 3.69
C LEU A 66 -0.24 -6.13 4.52
N ASN A 67 -1.35 -5.73 3.90
CA ASN A 67 -2.38 -4.87 4.48
C ASN A 67 -3.00 -5.48 5.73
N THR A 68 -3.20 -6.81 5.74
CA THR A 68 -3.67 -7.58 6.90
C THR A 68 -2.90 -7.27 8.18
N TYR A 69 -1.57 -7.12 8.08
CA TYR A 69 -0.72 -6.85 9.24
C TYR A 69 -0.41 -5.36 9.42
N TYR A 70 -0.36 -4.61 8.32
CA TYR A 70 -0.07 -3.18 8.33
C TYR A 70 -1.21 -2.36 8.94
N LYS A 71 -2.46 -2.61 8.50
CA LYS A 71 -3.66 -1.95 9.02
C LYS A 71 -3.87 -2.17 10.51
N ALA A 72 -3.51 -3.37 11.00
CA ALA A 72 -3.58 -3.74 12.41
C ALA A 72 -2.38 -3.25 13.25
N LYS A 73 -1.45 -2.49 12.66
CA LYS A 73 -0.21 -2.02 13.31
C LYS A 73 0.64 -3.14 13.91
N HIS A 74 0.52 -4.36 13.39
CA HIS A 74 1.23 -5.54 13.89
C HIS A 74 2.75 -5.50 13.64
N PHE A 75 3.24 -4.50 12.91
CA PHE A 75 4.66 -4.22 12.75
C PHE A 75 5.20 -3.23 13.78
N GLU A 76 4.33 -2.41 14.39
CA GLU A 76 4.64 -1.45 15.45
C GLU A 76 4.56 -2.10 16.84
N TYR A 77 3.74 -3.15 17.00
CA TYR A 77 3.59 -3.89 18.25
C TYR A 77 4.03 -5.36 18.11
N ARG A 78 4.61 -5.94 19.17
CA ARG A 78 5.08 -7.32 19.19
C ARG A 78 3.89 -8.28 19.32
N VAL A 79 3.34 -8.71 18.18
CA VAL A 79 2.31 -9.76 18.12
C VAL A 79 2.95 -11.11 17.79
N THR A 80 2.75 -12.11 18.64
CA THR A 80 3.23 -13.50 18.48
C THR A 80 2.31 -14.31 17.55
N GLY A 81 2.88 -15.15 16.68
CA GLY A 81 2.14 -16.01 15.75
C GLY A 81 2.86 -16.15 14.40
N TYR A 82 2.44 -17.12 13.59
CA TYR A 82 2.93 -17.26 12.21
C TYR A 82 2.31 -16.16 11.34
N LYS A 83 3.16 -15.46 10.58
CA LYS A 83 2.73 -14.43 9.62
C LYS A 83 3.11 -14.90 8.21
N SER A 84 2.15 -14.92 7.30
CA SER A 84 2.40 -15.15 5.88
C SER A 84 2.58 -13.79 5.22
N LEU A 85 3.84 -13.44 4.91
CA LEU A 85 4.19 -12.16 4.32
C LEU A 85 4.89 -12.39 2.98
N PRO A 86 4.64 -11.56 1.96
CA PRO A 86 5.36 -11.63 0.71
C PRO A 86 6.85 -11.34 0.91
N ALA A 87 7.70 -11.75 -0.01
CA ALA A 87 9.12 -11.43 0.07
C ALA A 87 9.33 -9.89 0.11
N PRO A 88 10.16 -9.34 1.02
CA PRO A 88 10.38 -7.89 1.12
C PRO A 88 10.83 -7.24 -0.19
N LYS A 89 11.65 -7.96 -0.98
CA LYS A 89 12.12 -7.51 -2.29
C LYS A 89 10.96 -7.30 -3.28
N ALA A 90 9.92 -8.14 -3.22
CA ALA A 90 8.75 -8.00 -4.08
C ALA A 90 7.95 -6.74 -3.73
N LEU A 91 7.79 -6.45 -2.44
CA LEU A 91 7.11 -5.23 -1.99
C LEU A 91 7.86 -3.95 -2.36
N LEU A 92 9.19 -3.95 -2.21
CA LEU A 92 10.02 -2.83 -2.64
C LEU A 92 9.92 -2.61 -4.14
N ALA A 93 10.04 -3.68 -4.94
CA ALA A 93 9.90 -3.60 -6.39
C ALA A 93 8.50 -3.10 -6.82
N LEU A 94 7.44 -3.49 -6.12
CA LEU A 94 6.09 -2.96 -6.33
C LEU A 94 6.03 -1.46 -6.05
N GLY A 95 6.53 -1.02 -4.89
CA GLY A 95 6.56 0.40 -4.54
C GLY A 95 7.35 1.26 -5.52
N THR A 96 8.50 0.77 -5.99
CA THR A 96 9.31 1.47 -6.99
C THR A 96 8.62 1.57 -8.34
N ARG A 97 7.99 0.48 -8.82
CA ARG A 97 7.24 0.52 -10.09
C ARG A 97 6.04 1.46 -10.01
N LEU A 98 5.30 1.44 -8.89
CA LEU A 98 4.16 2.31 -8.69
C LEU A 98 4.57 3.79 -8.64
N LEU A 99 5.63 4.12 -7.90
CA LEU A 99 6.15 5.49 -7.82
C LEU A 99 6.64 6.01 -9.18
N ALA A 100 7.23 5.15 -10.01
CA ALA A 100 7.71 5.53 -11.33
C ALA A 100 6.57 5.77 -12.35
N ALA A 101 5.35 5.31 -12.04
CA ALA A 101 4.20 5.41 -12.94
C ALA A 101 3.34 6.67 -12.72
N ILE A 102 3.48 7.35 -11.58
CA ILE A 102 2.70 8.53 -11.19
C ILE A 102 3.53 9.81 -11.23
#